data_AF-A0A1J5CF60-F1
#
_entry.id   AF-A0A1J5CF60-F1
#
_cell.length_a   1.000
_cell.length_b   1.000
_cell.length_c   1.000
_cell.angle_alpha   90.00
_cell.angle_beta   90.00
_cell.angle_gamma   90.00
#
_symmetry.space_group_name_H-M   'P 1'
#
loop_
_entity.id
_entity.type
_entity.pdbx_description
1 polymer ?
#
loop_
_entity_poly.entity_id
_entity_poly.type
_entity_poly.pdbx_seq_one_letter_code
_entity_poly.pdbx_strand_id
1 'polypeptide(L)' 'MPQLHCYVPDVIAEQLQRHAAQLGQSVSGYLAELVKRDVNAGWPEGFEAALFGPQVERSPLSVDSAGLAQERIALQ' A
#
# COMPACT_ATOMS: atom_id res chain seq x y z
N MET A 1 -9.37 8.04 11.79
CA MET A 1 -8.94 7.56 10.46
C MET A 1 -7.79 8.42 9.98
N PRO A 2 -6.73 7.85 9.38
CA PRO A 2 -5.68 8.66 8.77
C PRO A 2 -6.30 9.51 7.64
N GLN A 3 -5.90 10.78 7.55
CA GLN A 3 -6.29 11.65 6.43
C GLN A 3 -5.26 11.51 5.31
N LEU A 4 -5.74 11.29 4.09
CA LEU A 4 -4.91 11.27 2.89
C LEU A 4 -5.11 12.57 2.11
N HIS A 5 -4.00 13.25 1.80
CA HIS A 5 -3.99 14.42 0.92
C HIS A 5 -3.43 14.00 -0.43
N CYS A 6 -4.24 14.13 -1.48
CA CYS A 6 -3.85 13.80 -2.85
C CYS A 6 -3.65 15.09 -3.65
N TYR A 7 -2.50 15.21 -4.30
CA TYR A 7 -2.22 16.29 -5.24
C TYR A 7 -2.32 15.75 -6.65
N VAL A 8 -3.34 16.18 -7.38
CA VAL A 8 -3.59 15.81 -8.78
C VAL A 8 -3.93 17.06 -9.58
N PRO A 9 -3.69 17.06 -10.90
CA PRO A 9 -4.15 18.15 -11.76
C PRO A 9 -5.67 18.34 -11.69
N ASP A 10 -6.15 19.57 -11.90
CA ASP A 10 -7.57 19.93 -11.80
C ASP A 10 -8.47 19.04 -12.68
N VAL A 11 -8.02 18.76 -13.91
CA VAL A 11 -8.73 17.88 -14.85
C VAL A 11 -8.97 16.47 -14.28
N ILE A 12 -8.04 15.95 -13.48
CA ILE A 12 -8.18 14.64 -12.83
C ILE A 12 -9.14 14.74 -11.64
N ALA A 13 -9.06 15.80 -10.85
CA ALA A 13 -9.98 16.04 -9.73
C ALA A 13 -11.43 16.16 -10.22
N GLU A 14 -11.67 16.86 -11.33
CA GLU A 14 -12.99 16.98 -11.96
C GLU A 14 -13.51 15.65 -12.49
N GLN A 15 -12.66 14.83 -13.11
CA GLN A 15 -13.03 13.49 -13.54
C GLN A 15 -13.43 12.61 -12.35
N LEU A 16 -12.66 12.65 -11.26
CA LEU A 16 -12.93 11.92 -10.03
C LEU A 16 -14.30 12.31 -9.44
N GLN A 17 -14.60 13.61 -9.39
CA GLN A 17 -15.90 14.11 -8.93
C GLN A 17 -17.05 13.62 -9.81
N ARG A 18 -16.88 13.63 -11.14
CA ARG A 18 -17.90 13.13 -12.07
C ARG A 18 -18.16 11.64 -11.88
N HIS A 19 -17.12 10.82 -11.72
CA HIS A 19 -17.28 9.38 -11.50
C HIS A 19 -18.01 9.10 -10.18
N ALA A 20 -17.63 9.78 -9.10
CA ALA A 20 -18.31 9.65 -7.81
C ALA A 20 -19.80 10.04 -7.92
N ALA A 21 -20.10 11.16 -8.60
CA ALA A 21 -21.47 11.63 -8.81
C ALA A 21 -22.32 10.66 -9.64
N GLN A 22 -21.76 10.08 -10.71
CA GLN A 22 -22.44 9.07 -11.52
C GLN A 22 -22.84 7.82 -10.72
N LEU A 23 -22.08 7.50 -9.67
CA LEU A 23 -22.34 6.37 -8.77
C LEU A 23 -23.16 6.78 -7.54
N GLY A 24 -23.59 8.04 -7.41
CA GLY A 24 -24.28 8.56 -6.24
C GLY A 24 -23.43 8.55 -4.96
N GLN A 25 -22.10 8.62 -5.09
CA GLN A 25 -21.15 8.56 -3.98
C GLN A 25 -20.48 9.92 -3.75
N SER A 26 -19.99 10.16 -2.53
CA SER A 26 -19.03 11.23 -2.27
C SER A 26 -17.66 10.87 -2.87
N VAL A 27 -16.84 11.88 -3.13
CA VAL A 27 -15.46 11.68 -3.60
C VAL A 27 -14.64 10.82 -2.64
N SER A 28 -14.78 11.06 -1.33
CA SER A 28 -14.08 10.28 -0.30
C SER A 28 -14.55 8.82 -0.24
N GLY A 29 -15.84 8.56 -0.43
CA GLY A 29 -16.38 7.20 -0.50
C GLY A 29 -15.87 6.46 -1.73
N TYR A 30 -15.91 7.12 -2.89
CA TYR A 30 -15.40 6.56 -4.14
C TYR A 30 -13.90 6.24 -4.05
N LEU A 31 -13.10 7.17 -3.50
CA LEU A 31 -11.67 6.96 -3.30
C LEU A 31 -11.39 5.80 -2.32
N ALA A 32 -12.16 5.69 -1.23
CA ALA A 32 -12.04 4.59 -0.30
C ALA A 32 -12.30 3.22 -0.96
N GLU A 33 -13.29 3.13 -1.85
CA GLU A 33 -13.57 1.89 -2.59
C GLU A 33 -12.47 1.56 -3.61
N LEU A 34 -11.91 2.56 -4.27
CA LEU A 34 -10.73 2.36 -5.14
C LEU A 34 -9.54 1.82 -4.35
N VAL A 35 -9.21 2.46 -3.22
CA VAL A 35 -8.12 2.03 -2.34
C VAL A 35 -8.39 0.63 -1.80
N LYS A 36 -9.62 0.30 -1.41
CA LYS A 36 -9.94 -1.08 -1.01
C LYS A 36 -9.75 -2.05 -2.16
N ARG A 37 -10.21 -1.76 -3.37
CA ARG A 37 -9.99 -2.66 -4.52
C ARG A 37 -8.52 -2.90 -4.83
N ASP A 38 -7.71 -1.85 -4.73
CA ASP A 38 -6.30 -1.88 -5.10
C ASP A 38 -5.42 -2.46 -3.99
N VAL A 39 -5.66 -2.04 -2.74
CA VAL A 39 -4.86 -2.42 -1.56
C VAL A 39 -5.36 -3.71 -0.92
N ASN A 40 -6.61 -4.13 -1.13
CA ASN A 40 -7.08 -5.46 -0.71
C ASN A 40 -6.52 -6.60 -1.58
N ALA A 41 -5.34 -6.40 -2.16
CA ALA A 41 -4.41 -7.44 -2.55
C ALA A 41 -3.59 -7.92 -1.32
N GLY A 42 -4.30 -8.26 -0.23
CA GLY A 42 -3.70 -9.15 0.76
C GLY A 42 -3.20 -10.40 0.05
N TRP A 43 -2.21 -11.07 0.64
CA TRP A 43 -1.74 -12.35 0.15
C TRP A 43 -2.96 -13.27 0.06
N PRO A 44 -3.18 -14.00 -1.08
CA PRO A 44 -4.25 -14.97 -1.16
C PRO A 44 -4.27 -15.85 0.07
N GLU A 45 -5.43 -16.34 0.47
CA GLU A 45 -5.53 -17.21 1.65
C GLU A 45 -4.53 -18.37 1.54
N GLY A 46 -3.67 -18.52 2.57
CA GLY A 46 -2.61 -19.53 2.60
C GLY A 46 -1.30 -19.16 1.90
N PHE A 47 -1.22 -18.04 1.16
CA PHE A 47 0.00 -17.64 0.45
C PHE A 47 1.12 -17.20 1.42
N GLU A 48 0.80 -16.56 2.54
CA GLU A 48 1.77 -16.23 3.60
C GLU A 48 2.36 -17.50 4.23
N ALA A 49 1.52 -18.50 4.52
CA ALA A 49 1.96 -19.80 5.04
C ALA A 49 2.78 -20.60 4.01
N ALA A 50 2.49 -20.45 2.71
CA ALA A 50 3.27 -21.07 1.64
C ALA A 50 4.66 -20.43 1.48
N LEU A 51 4.79 -19.12 1.72
CA LEU A 51 6.05 -18.41 1.55
C LEU A 51 6.96 -18.49 2.78
N PHE A 52 6.38 -18.45 3.97
CA PHE A 52 7.14 -18.37 5.22
C PHE A 52 7.03 -19.60 6.12
N GLY A 53 6.19 -20.58 5.77
CA GLY A 53 5.92 -21.75 6.60
C GLY A 53 5.08 -21.41 7.85
N PRO A 54 4.74 -22.41 8.68
CA PRO A 54 3.83 -22.26 9.81
C PRO A 54 4.34 -21.42 11.00
N GLN A 55 5.56 -20.88 10.95
CA GLN A 55 6.18 -20.17 12.07
C GLN A 55 7.02 -18.98 11.60
N VAL A 56 6.35 -17.86 11.30
CA VAL A 56 6.98 -16.55 11.50
C VAL A 56 6.40 -15.98 12.78
N GLU A 57 7.03 -16.30 13.88
CA GLU A 57 6.85 -15.54 15.11
C GLU A 57 7.30 -14.11 14.80
N ARG A 58 6.41 -13.12 14.96
CA ARG A 58 6.73 -11.68 14.78
C ARG A 58 7.64 -11.16 15.89
N SER A 59 8.71 -11.87 16.20
CA SER A 59 9.80 -11.30 16.95
C SER A 59 10.51 -10.29 16.05
N PRO A 60 10.88 -9.09 16.54
CA PRO A 60 11.76 -8.21 15.80
C PRO A 60 12.95 -9.02 15.31
N LEU A 61 13.29 -8.89 14.02
CA LEU A 61 14.47 -9.55 13.47
C LEU A 61 15.69 -9.07 14.28
N SER A 62 16.15 -9.91 15.21
CA SER A 62 17.42 -9.73 15.87
C SER A 62 18.49 -10.14 14.86
N VAL A 63 19.17 -9.16 14.29
CA VAL A 63 20.44 -9.42 13.62
C VAL A 63 21.46 -9.73 14.70
N ASP A 64 21.74 -11.02 14.93
CA ASP A 64 22.74 -11.48 15.91
C ASP A 64 24.11 -10.80 15.69
N SER A 65 24.39 -10.44 14.45
CA SER A 65 25.36 -9.41 14.10
C SER A 65 25.02 -8.81 12.74
N ALA A 66 24.97 -7.48 12.66
CA ALA A 66 25.10 -6.82 11.37
C ALA A 66 26.54 -7.07 10.89
N GLY A 67 26.70 -7.75 9.75
CA GLY A 67 27.99 -7.85 9.10
C GLY A 67 28.58 -6.47 8.81
N LEU A 68 29.88 -6.41 8.48
CA LEU A 68 30.54 -5.14 8.18
C LEU A 68 29.77 -4.38 7.10
N ALA A 69 29.49 -3.10 7.38
CA ALA A 69 28.80 -2.23 6.45
C ALA A 69 29.57 -2.22 5.12
N GLN A 70 28.92 -2.70 4.06
CA GLN A 70 29.47 -2.61 2.71
C GLN A 70 29.40 -1.14 2.26
N GLU A 71 30.53 -0.58 1.85
CA GLU A 71 30.56 0.77 1.28
C GLU A 71 29.65 0.82 0.05
N ARG A 72 28.77 1.81 0.02
CA ARG A 72 27.96 2.10 -1.17
C ARG A 72 28.91 2.49 -2.29
N ILE A 73 28.96 1.69 -3.34
CA ILE A 73 29.64 2.06 -4.58
C ILE A 73 28.91 3.30 -5.13
N ALA A 74 29.63 4.41 -5.24
CA ALA A 74 29.13 5.61 -5.90
C ALA A 74 29.04 5.29 -7.41
N LEU A 75 27.82 5.31 -7.95
CA LEU A 75 27.62 5.29 -9.40
C LEU A 75 28.07 6.65 -9.94
N GLN A 76 29.05 6.63 -10.85
CA GLN A 76 29.49 7.80 -11.63
C GLN A 76 28.58 8.06 -12.82
#